data_AF-A0A3D4AYP6-F1
#
_entry.id   AF-A0A3D4AYP6-F1
#
_cell.length_a   1.000
_cell.length_b   1.000
_cell.length_c   1.000
_cell.angle_alpha   90.00
_cell.angle_beta   90.00
_cell.angle_gamma   90.00
#
_symmetry.space_group_name_H-M   'P 1'
#
loop_
_entity.id
_entity.type
_entity.pdbx_description
1 polymer ?
#
loop_
_entity_poly.entity_id
_entity_poly.type
_entity_poly.pdbx_seq_one_letter_code
_entity_poly.pdbx_strand_id
1 'polypeptide(L)'
;TNDLTQTTFGLSRDDANFLPDYLQREIWPEDPFVSIDLNGVGELVKIGVERGRSVRPDIKIGICGEHGGDPASIMFCHSVGLDYVSCSPFRVPIARLAAAQAAINGR
;
A
#
# COMPACT_ATOMS: atom_id res chain seq x y z
N THR A 1 1.52 -3.60 5.58
CA THR A 1 0.99 -4.35 4.41
C THR A 1 1.89 -5.47 3.92
N ASN A 2 3.18 -5.56 4.31
CA ASN A 2 4.06 -6.69 3.93
C ASN A 2 3.39 -8.06 4.14
N ASP A 3 2.92 -8.35 5.36
CA ASP A 3 2.30 -9.64 5.66
C ASP A 3 0.94 -9.84 5.00
N LEU A 4 0.21 -8.73 4.78
CA LEU A 4 -1.06 -8.78 4.05
C LEU A 4 -0.81 -9.15 2.58
N THR A 5 0.23 -8.61 1.94
CA THR A 5 0.65 -9.03 0.59
C THR A 5 0.99 -10.52 0.55
N GLN A 6 1.83 -10.99 1.48
CA GLN A 6 2.22 -12.41 1.56
C GLN A 6 1.01 -13.34 1.65
N THR A 7 0.07 -13.02 2.54
CA THR A 7 -1.12 -13.84 2.77
C THR A 7 -2.15 -13.74 1.64
N THR A 8 -2.26 -12.58 0.98
CA THR A 8 -3.17 -12.38 -0.15
C THR A 8 -2.70 -13.15 -1.38
N PHE A 9 -1.40 -13.08 -1.69
CA PHE A 9 -0.82 -13.78 -2.83
C PHE A 9 -0.46 -15.25 -2.52
N GLY A 10 -0.45 -15.65 -1.25
CA GLY A 10 -0.05 -17.00 -0.84
C GLY A 10 1.43 -17.26 -1.08
N LEU A 11 2.29 -16.25 -0.89
CA LEU A 11 3.73 -16.34 -1.12
C LEU A 11 4.53 -15.81 0.07
N SER A 12 5.74 -16.35 0.22
CA SER A 12 6.75 -15.88 1.17
C SER A 12 7.71 -14.94 0.42
N ARG A 13 7.97 -13.76 0.98
CA ARG A 13 8.88 -12.77 0.40
C ARG A 13 10.31 -13.31 0.30
N ASP A 14 10.73 -14.05 1.32
CA ASP A 14 12.09 -14.59 1.42
C ASP A 14 12.32 -15.74 0.44
N ASP A 15 11.24 -16.40 -0.02
CA ASP A 15 11.30 -17.52 -0.97
C ASP A 15 10.93 -17.12 -2.41
N ALA A 16 10.58 -15.85 -2.64
CA ALA A 16 10.08 -15.32 -3.91
C ALA A 16 11.19 -15.12 -4.98
N ASN A 17 12.08 -16.10 -5.13
CA ASN A 17 13.17 -16.08 -6.12
C ASN A 17 12.69 -16.07 -7.58
N PHE A 18 11.41 -16.40 -7.81
CA PHE A 18 10.75 -16.34 -9.12
C PHE A 18 10.26 -14.94 -9.48
N LEU A 19 10.25 -13.99 -8.54
CA LEU A 19 9.70 -12.66 -8.73
C LEU A 19 10.37 -11.89 -9.88
N PRO A 20 11.71 -11.90 -10.06
CA PRO A 20 12.34 -11.25 -11.21
C PRO A 20 11.85 -11.79 -12.56
N ASP A 21 11.62 -13.11 -12.67
CA ASP A 21 11.11 -13.72 -13.90
C ASP A 21 9.67 -13.31 -14.19
N TYR A 22 8.84 -13.15 -13.15
CA TYR A 22 7.46 -12.69 -13.27
C TYR A 22 7.39 -11.24 -13.77
N LEU A 23 8.27 -10.38 -13.26
CA LEU A 23 8.38 -8.99 -13.70
C LEU A 23 8.91 -8.92 -15.13
N GLN A 24 9.94 -9.70 -15.47
CA GLN A 24 10.50 -9.73 -16.84
C GLN A 24 9.48 -10.20 -17.88
N ARG A 25 8.60 -11.12 -17.49
CA ARG A 25 7.53 -11.65 -18.35
C ARG A 25 6.26 -10.81 -18.31
N GLU A 26 6.27 -9.67 -17.61
CA GLU A 26 5.12 -8.79 -17.43
C GLU A 26 3.88 -9.51 -16.88
N ILE A 27 4.08 -10.60 -16.12
CA ILE A 27 3.00 -11.29 -15.40
C ILE A 27 2.49 -10.36 -14.29
N TRP A 28 3.43 -9.67 -13.63
CA TRP A 28 3.13 -8.53 -12.77
C TRP A 28 3.79 -7.26 -13.30
N PRO A 29 3.08 -6.12 -13.23
CA PRO A 29 3.63 -4.85 -13.71
C PRO A 29 4.72 -4.31 -12.79
N GLU A 30 4.66 -4.64 -11.49
CA GLU A 30 5.58 -4.15 -10.47
C GLU A 30 5.70 -5.15 -9.31
N ASP A 31 6.74 -4.98 -8.49
CA ASP A 31 6.95 -5.80 -7.29
C ASP A 31 5.87 -5.47 -6.24
N PRO A 32 4.99 -6.43 -5.87
CA PRO A 32 3.87 -6.21 -4.95
C PRO A 32 4.31 -5.99 -3.49
N PHE A 33 5.60 -6.10 -3.18
CA PHE A 33 6.19 -5.75 -1.89
C PHE A 33 6.74 -4.32 -1.82
N VAL A 34 6.86 -3.66 -2.98
CA VAL A 34 7.35 -2.28 -3.09
C VAL A 34 6.16 -1.33 -3.28
N SER A 35 5.29 -1.64 -4.23
CA SER A 35 4.06 -0.89 -4.49
C SER A 35 2.85 -1.80 -4.31
N ILE A 36 1.78 -1.22 -3.74
CA ILE A 36 0.62 -1.99 -3.32
C ILE A 36 -0.18 -2.45 -4.54
N ASP A 37 -0.43 -3.76 -4.61
CA ASP A 37 -1.39 -4.30 -5.58
C ASP A 37 -2.79 -3.75 -5.28
N LEU A 38 -3.30 -2.92 -6.18
CA LEU A 38 -4.59 -2.24 -6.00
C LEU A 38 -5.79 -3.19 -6.09
N ASN A 39 -5.71 -4.23 -6.91
CA ASN A 39 -6.85 -5.07 -7.23
C ASN A 39 -7.07 -6.21 -6.23
N GLY A 40 -6.02 -6.70 -5.58
CA GLY A 40 -6.09 -7.71 -4.53
C GLY A 40 -5.88 -7.11 -3.15
N VAL A 41 -4.64 -6.76 -2.81
CA VAL A 41 -4.28 -6.26 -1.47
C VAL A 41 -5.00 -4.95 -1.14
N GLY A 42 -5.12 -4.06 -2.12
CA GLY A 42 -5.83 -2.79 -2.01
C GLY A 42 -7.31 -2.97 -1.70
N GLU A 43 -7.98 -3.95 -2.33
CA GLU A 43 -9.39 -4.24 -2.04
C GLU A 43 -9.58 -4.72 -0.58
N LEU A 44 -8.66 -5.53 -0.06
CA LEU A 44 -8.69 -5.93 1.35
C LEU A 44 -8.46 -4.75 2.30
N VAL A 45 -7.57 -3.81 1.94
CA VAL A 45 -7.38 -2.57 2.70
C VAL A 45 -8.66 -1.73 2.72
N LYS A 46 -9.30 -1.56 1.56
CA LYS A 46 -10.57 -0.83 1.44
C LYS A 46 -11.67 -1.45 2.28
N ILE A 47 -11.85 -2.77 2.21
CA ILE A 47 -12.81 -3.50 3.05
C ILE A 47 -12.51 -3.27 4.54
N GLY A 48 -11.24 -3.30 4.94
CA GLY A 48 -10.81 -3.05 6.32
C GLY A 48 -11.18 -1.64 6.81
N VAL A 49 -10.94 -0.62 5.97
CA VAL A 49 -11.29 0.77 6.28
C VAL A 49 -12.80 0.96 6.39
N GLU A 50 -13.56 0.52 5.39
CA GLU A 50 -15.01 0.68 5.32
C GLU A 50 -15.70 -0.03 6.49
N ARG A 51 -15.36 -1.30 6.74
CA ARG A 51 -15.96 -2.06 7.85
C ARG A 51 -15.54 -1.50 9.20
N GLY A 52 -14.28 -1.11 9.37
CA GLY A 52 -13.80 -0.50 10.61
C GLY A 52 -14.57 0.77 10.96
N ARG A 53 -14.73 1.67 9.98
CA ARG A 53 -15.46 2.94 10.15
C ARG A 53 -16.97 2.78 10.23
N SER A 54 -17.55 1.72 9.67
CA SER A 54 -18.98 1.42 9.84
C SER A 54 -19.37 1.16 11.30
N VAL A 55 -18.43 0.65 12.10
CA VAL A 55 -18.64 0.35 13.53
C VAL A 55 -18.13 1.47 14.43
N ARG A 56 -16.96 2.04 14.12
CA ARG A 56 -16.35 3.14 14.87
C ARG A 56 -15.94 4.26 13.88
N PRO A 57 -16.80 5.25 13.64
CA PRO A 57 -16.59 6.26 12.58
C PRO A 57 -15.29 7.08 12.72
N ASP A 58 -14.81 7.29 13.94
CA ASP A 58 -13.65 8.11 14.28
C ASP A 58 -12.35 7.31 14.44
N ILE A 59 -12.36 6.00 14.16
CA ILE A 59 -11.17 5.15 14.25
C ILE A 59 -10.05 5.70 13.35
N LYS A 60 -8.85 5.81 13.93
CA LYS A 60 -7.64 6.16 13.19
C LYS A 60 -7.06 4.93 12.52
N ILE A 61 -6.87 5.02 11.21
CA ILE A 61 -6.34 3.93 10.39
C ILE A 61 -5.14 4.44 9.63
N GLY A 62 -4.03 3.72 9.69
CA GLY A 62 -2.83 4.02 8.92
C GLY A 62 -2.16 2.78 8.38
N ILE A 63 -1.15 3.01 7.54
CA ILE A 63 -0.33 1.97 6.92
C ILE A 63 1.11 2.08 7.40
N CYS A 64 1.78 0.94 7.51
CA CYS A 64 3.21 0.86 7.80
C CYS A 64 3.92 -0.11 6.84
N GLY A 65 5.24 0.05 6.76
CA GLY A 65 6.14 -0.77 5.95
C GLY A 65 6.55 -0.07 4.66
N GLU A 66 7.06 -0.85 3.70
CA GLU A 66 7.66 -0.32 2.47
C GLU A 66 6.69 0.53 1.65
N HIS A 67 5.45 0.06 1.47
CA HIS A 67 4.36 0.77 0.80
C HIS A 67 4.06 2.15 1.41
N GLY A 68 4.34 2.36 2.69
CA GLY A 68 4.13 3.65 3.34
C GLY A 68 5.09 4.75 2.85
N GLY A 69 6.13 4.39 2.09
CA GLY A 69 7.09 5.32 1.48
C GLY A 69 7.09 5.31 -0.05
N ASP A 70 6.17 4.55 -0.67
CA ASP A 70 6.00 4.49 -2.11
C ASP A 70 4.92 5.48 -2.59
N PRO A 71 5.21 6.40 -3.53
CA PRO A 71 4.25 7.42 -3.95
C PRO A 71 2.91 6.86 -4.49
N ALA A 72 2.92 5.78 -5.28
CA ALA A 72 1.71 5.21 -5.85
C ALA A 72 0.81 4.62 -4.75
N SER A 73 1.41 3.87 -3.83
CA SER A 73 0.76 3.33 -2.64
C SER A 73 0.20 4.42 -1.73
N ILE A 74 0.91 5.54 -1.56
CA ILE A 74 0.43 6.69 -0.77
C ILE A 74 -0.78 7.34 -1.42
N MET A 75 -0.78 7.50 -2.75
CA MET A 75 -1.95 8.02 -3.48
C MET A 75 -3.17 7.11 -3.27
N PHE A 76 -2.98 5.80 -3.36
CA PHE A 76 -4.03 4.83 -3.05
C PHE A 76 -4.52 4.98 -1.60
N CYS A 77 -3.61 5.02 -0.62
CA CYS A 77 -3.94 5.17 0.80
C CYS A 77 -4.75 6.45 1.06
N HIS A 78 -4.40 7.54 0.38
CA HIS A 78 -5.18 8.78 0.44
C HIS A 78 -6.59 8.59 -0.13
N SER A 79 -6.72 7.93 -1.29
CA SER A 79 -8.02 7.71 -1.95
C SER A 79 -8.99 6.85 -1.13
N VAL A 80 -8.48 5.87 -0.37
CA VAL A 80 -9.30 5.06 0.55
C VAL A 80 -9.51 5.75 1.91
N GLY A 81 -8.92 6.92 2.11
CA GLY A 81 -9.12 7.76 3.29
C GLY A 81 -8.36 7.32 4.53
N LEU A 82 -7.16 6.73 4.42
CA LEU A 82 -6.29 6.51 5.57
C LEU A 82 -5.90 7.83 6.25
N ASP A 83 -5.77 7.82 7.57
CA ASP A 83 -5.39 8.98 8.38
C ASP A 83 -3.90 9.29 8.30
N TYR A 84 -3.04 8.27 8.15
CA TYR A 84 -1.59 8.46 8.08
C TYR A 84 -0.86 7.32 7.35
N VAL A 85 0.36 7.62 6.93
CA VAL A 85 1.33 6.64 6.43
C VAL A 85 2.57 6.66 7.32
N SER A 86 3.22 5.51 7.51
CA SER A 86 4.44 5.35 8.28
C SER A 86 5.49 4.62 7.47
N CYS A 87 6.67 5.22 7.33
CA CYS A 87 7.78 4.73 6.53
C CYS A 87 9.13 4.94 7.24
N SER A 88 10.19 4.38 6.69
CA SER A 88 11.55 4.55 7.21
C SER A 88 11.98 6.03 7.20
N PRO A 89 12.88 6.46 8.11
CA PRO A 89 13.23 7.88 8.27
C PRO A 89 13.64 8.58 6.98
N PHE A 90 14.42 7.91 6.14
CA PHE A 90 14.89 8.45 4.86
C PHE A 90 13.80 8.61 3.80
N ARG A 91 12.67 7.88 3.92
CA ARG A 91 11.52 8.00 3.02
C ARG A 91 10.50 9.03 3.48
N VAL A 92 10.63 9.59 4.69
CA VAL A 92 9.71 10.61 5.20
C VAL A 92 9.56 11.81 4.24
N PRO A 93 10.64 12.38 3.66
CA PRO A 93 10.49 13.48 2.69
C PRO A 93 9.68 13.08 1.45
N ILE A 94 9.90 11.88 0.92
CA ILE A 94 9.18 11.33 -0.23
C ILE A 94 7.71 11.17 0.13
N ALA A 95 7.42 10.56 1.28
CA ALA A 95 6.06 10.32 1.72
C ALA A 95 5.27 11.62 1.93
N ARG A 96 5.92 12.66 2.48
CA ARG A 96 5.31 13.99 2.63
C ARG A 96 4.98 14.63 1.30
N LEU A 97 5.90 14.55 0.33
CA LEU A 97 5.67 15.10 -1.01
C LEU A 97 4.54 14.36 -1.72
N ALA A 98 4.55 13.02 -1.70
CA ALA A 98 3.53 12.18 -2.32
C ALA A 98 2.15 12.41 -1.67
N ALA A 99 2.06 12.53 -0.34
CA ALA A 99 0.81 12.84 0.35
C ALA A 99 0.27 14.22 -0.02
N ALA A 100 1.14 15.21 -0.20
CA ALA A 100 0.74 16.54 -0.66
C ALA A 100 0.22 16.49 -2.12
N GLN A 101 0.91 15.78 -3.01
CA GLN A 101 0.47 15.58 -4.39
C GLN A 101 -0.88 14.86 -4.45
N ALA A 102 -1.07 13.81 -3.64
CA ALA A 102 -2.34 13.10 -3.54
C ALA A 102 -3.49 14.04 -3.12
N ALA A 103 -3.26 14.91 -2.13
CA ALA A 103 -4.25 15.88 -1.67
C ALA A 103 -4.54 17.00 -2.69
N ILE A 104 -3.57 17.36 -3.54
CA ILE A 104 -3.75 18.37 -4.60
C ILE A 104 -4.48 17.77 -5.80
N ASN A 105 -4.10 16.57 -6.23
CA ASN A 105 -4.62 15.91 -7.43
C ASN A 105 -5.94 15.16 -7.18
N GLY A 106 -6.25 14.80 -5.94
CA GLY A 106 -7.49 14.12 -5.54
C GLY A 106 -8.70 15.05 -5.38
N ARG A 107 -8.63 16.27 -5.94
CA ARG A 107 -9.74 17.23 -6.02
C ARG A 107 -10.50 17.10 -7.33
#